data_AF-A0A367QZ03-F1
#
_entry.id   AF-A0A367QZ03-F1
#
_cell.length_a   1.000
_cell.length_b   1.000
_cell.length_c   1.000
_cell.angle_alpha   90.00
_cell.angle_beta   90.00
_cell.angle_gamma   90.00
#
_symmetry.space_group_name_H-M   'P 1'
#
loop_
_entity.id
_entity.type
_entity.pdbx_description
1 polymer ?
#
loop_
_entity_poly.entity_id
_entity_poly.type
_entity_poly.pdbx_seq_one_letter_code
_entity_poly.pdbx_strand_id
1 'polypeptide(L)'
;MDETYIKIKGEWKYLYRAVDSAGNTIDLMLSAKRDAKAAQKFFCKALKASHNRTPRVINVDKNAAYPIAIEQLKKSVLLPDDCELRQVKYLNNNLEQDHRFIKRLVKPGMGFASFNTARRTLRGL
;
A
#
# COMPACT_ATOMS: atom_id res chain seq x y z
N MET A 1 3.74 5.53 0.30
CA MET A 1 2.91 4.39 -0.13
C MET A 1 3.72 3.62 -1.14
N ASP A 2 3.70 2.29 -1.04
CA ASP A 2 4.41 1.42 -1.96
C ASP A 2 3.59 0.18 -2.36
N GLU A 3 4.06 -0.49 -3.40
CA GLU A 3 3.53 -1.73 -3.97
C GLU A 3 4.66 -2.77 -4.03
N THR A 4 4.51 -3.83 -3.26
CA THR A 4 5.43 -4.97 -3.34
C THR A 4 4.73 -6.21 -3.83
N TYR A 5 5.48 -7.14 -4.42
CA TYR A 5 4.95 -8.41 -4.90
C TYR A 5 5.21 -9.51 -3.87
N ILE A 6 4.18 -10.32 -3.59
CA ILE A 6 4.29 -11.49 -2.75
C ILE A 6 3.75 -12.72 -3.47
N LYS A 7 4.37 -13.87 -3.25
CA LYS A 7 3.96 -15.13 -3.89
C LYS A 7 2.95 -15.85 -3.01
N ILE A 8 1.79 -16.16 -3.57
CA ILE A 8 0.68 -16.85 -2.90
C ILE A 8 0.26 -18.00 -3.82
N LYS A 9 0.33 -19.24 -3.32
CA LYS A 9 -0.01 -20.46 -4.06
C LYS A 9 0.64 -20.52 -5.46
N GLY A 10 1.91 -20.12 -5.56
CA GLY A 10 2.63 -20.12 -6.84
C GLY A 10 2.46 -18.85 -7.69
N GLU A 11 1.46 -18.01 -7.41
CA GLU A 11 1.16 -16.81 -8.19
C GLU A 11 1.64 -15.53 -7.51
N TRP A 12 2.11 -14.57 -8.30
CA TRP A 12 2.45 -13.24 -7.79
C TRP A 12 1.19 -12.40 -7.57
N LYS A 13 1.10 -11.80 -6.39
CA LYS A 13 0.02 -10.89 -5.98
C LYS A 13 0.63 -9.58 -5.49
N TYR A 14 -0.18 -8.52 -5.49
CA TYR A 14 0.26 -7.17 -5.16
C TYR A 14 -0.13 -6.81 -3.74
N LEU A 15 0.85 -6.46 -2.92
CA LEU A 15 0.67 -5.96 -1.57
C LEU A 15 0.89 -4.45 -1.58
N TYR A 16 -0.18 -3.72 -1.30
CA TYR A 16 -0.17 -2.28 -1.10
C TYR A 16 0.13 -1.97 0.36
N ARG A 17 1.03 -1.00 0.60
CA ARG A 17 1.41 -0.57 1.94
C ARG A 17 1.46 0.95 2.07
N ALA A 18 0.97 1.45 3.19
CA ALA A 18 1.18 2.81 3.66
C ALA A 18 2.07 2.76 4.89
N VAL A 19 3.07 3.63 4.94
CA VAL A 19 3.94 3.82 6.10
C VAL A 19 3.99 5.31 6.42
N ASP A 20 4.20 5.64 7.68
CA ASP A 20 4.45 7.02 8.10
C ASP A 20 5.91 7.43 7.85
N SER A 21 6.25 8.68 8.16
CA SER A 21 7.62 9.18 8.05
C SER A 21 8.61 8.52 9.02
N ALA A 22 8.13 7.92 10.11
CA ALA A 22 8.94 7.18 11.08
C ALA A 22 9.18 5.71 10.65
N GLY A 23 8.56 5.27 9.54
CA GLY A 23 8.68 3.90 9.03
C GLY A 23 7.67 2.93 9.64
N ASN A 24 6.72 3.40 10.44
CA ASN A 24 5.67 2.55 10.99
C ASN A 24 4.62 2.25 9.91
N THR A 25 4.15 1.01 9.87
CA THR A 25 3.09 0.62 8.94
C THR A 25 1.77 1.23 9.38
N ILE A 26 1.17 2.01 8.50
CA ILE A 26 -0.14 2.63 8.68
C ILE A 26 -1.24 1.63 8.27
N ASP A 27 -1.11 1.04 7.08
CA ASP A 27 -2.07 0.05 6.61
C ASP A 27 -1.46 -0.84 5.51
N LEU A 28 -2.03 -2.04 5.38
CA LEU A 28 -1.68 -3.07 4.41
C LEU A 28 -2.94 -3.57 3.67
N MET A 29 -2.81 -3.79 2.36
CA MET A 29 -3.86 -4.43 1.59
C MET A 29 -3.31 -5.31 0.48
N LEU A 30 -3.72 -6.57 0.51
CA LEU A 30 -3.46 -7.51 -0.55
C LEU A 30 -4.50 -7.39 -1.68
N SER A 31 -4.00 -7.27 -2.90
CA SER A 31 -4.77 -7.24 -4.14
C SER A 31 -4.26 -8.28 -5.13
N ALA A 32 -5.18 -8.82 -5.93
CA ALA A 32 -4.83 -9.70 -7.04
C ALA A 32 -4.33 -8.94 -8.28
N LYS A 33 -4.71 -7.66 -8.42
CA LYS A 33 -4.40 -6.82 -9.58
C LYS A 33 -3.73 -5.51 -9.15
N ARG A 34 -2.84 -5.01 -10.01
CA ARG A 34 -2.24 -3.68 -9.91
C ARG A 34 -3.01 -2.74 -10.83
N ASP A 35 -4.10 -2.17 -10.34
CA ASP A 35 -4.93 -1.22 -11.08
C ASP A 35 -5.27 0.01 -10.24
N ALA A 36 -5.73 1.07 -10.90
CA ALA A 36 -6.13 2.31 -10.23
C ALA A 36 -7.27 2.10 -9.23
N LYS A 37 -8.17 1.14 -9.49
CA LYS A 37 -9.26 0.79 -8.57
C LYS A 37 -8.73 0.18 -7.27
N ALA A 38 -7.70 -0.66 -7.34
CA ALA A 38 -7.05 -1.25 -6.18
C ALA A 38 -6.30 -0.19 -5.39
N ALA A 39 -5.56 0.70 -6.06
CA ALA A 39 -4.91 1.84 -5.40
C ALA A 39 -5.93 2.75 -4.69
N GLN A 40 -7.03 3.12 -5.37
CA GLN A 40 -8.11 3.92 -4.79
C GLN A 40 -8.74 3.24 -3.57
N LYS A 41 -9.06 1.94 -3.67
CA LYS A 41 -9.59 1.17 -2.52
C LYS A 41 -8.63 1.17 -1.34
N PHE A 42 -7.32 1.06 -1.62
CA PHE A 42 -6.31 1.10 -0.58
C PHE A 42 -6.29 2.44 0.14
N PHE A 43 -6.23 3.55 -0.61
CA PHE A 43 -6.27 4.88 -0.02
C PHE A 43 -7.58 5.15 0.74
N CYS A 44 -8.73 4.77 0.18
CA CYS A 44 -10.01 4.83 0.89
C CYS A 44 -9.95 4.10 2.24
N LYS A 45 -9.36 2.90 2.26
CA LYS A 45 -9.21 2.11 3.49
C LYS A 45 -8.29 2.81 4.49
N ALA A 46 -7.13 3.27 4.04
CA ALA A 46 -6.14 3.94 4.88
C ALA A 46 -6.67 5.27 5.45
N LEU A 47 -7.38 6.07 4.66
CA LEU A 47 -7.93 7.37 5.06
C LEU A 47 -9.17 7.24 5.96
N LYS A 48 -9.98 6.19 5.79
CA LYS A 48 -11.16 5.94 6.63
C LYS A 48 -10.83 5.33 7.99
N ALA A 49 -9.61 4.84 8.18
CA ALA A 49 -9.22 4.26 9.45
C ALA A 49 -9.13 5.37 10.52
N SER A 50 -9.93 5.26 11.59
CA SER A 50 -10.14 6.34 12.57
C SER A 50 -8.89 6.81 13.32
N HIS A 51 -7.83 5.99 13.33
CA HIS A 51 -6.54 6.31 13.95
C HIS A 51 -5.57 7.04 13.00
N ASN A 52 -5.91 7.12 11.70
CA ASN A 52 -5.05 7.74 10.71
C ASN A 52 -5.39 9.21 10.57
N ARG A 53 -4.37 10.06 10.72
CA ARG A 53 -4.48 11.46 10.35
C ARG A 53 -4.47 11.59 8.83
N THR A 54 -5.28 12.52 8.34
CA THR A 54 -5.27 12.90 6.94
C THR A 54 -3.87 13.39 6.55
N PRO A 55 -3.21 12.74 5.57
CA PRO A 55 -1.85 13.10 5.20
C PRO A 55 -1.84 14.41 4.41
N ARG A 56 -0.89 15.31 4.72
CA ARG A 56 -0.64 16.51 3.90
C ARG A 56 0.19 16.22 2.65
N VAL A 57 1.03 15.18 2.71
CA VAL A 57 1.89 14.75 1.60
C VAL A 57 1.81 13.25 1.48
N ILE A 58 1.55 12.74 0.28
CA ILE A 58 1.59 11.32 -0.05
C ILE A 58 2.77 11.08 -0.98
N ASN A 59 3.76 10.33 -0.50
CA ASN A 59 4.83 9.81 -1.35
C ASN A 59 4.36 8.52 -2.03
N VAL A 60 4.51 8.42 -3.34
CA VAL A 60 4.17 7.23 -4.14
C VAL A 60 5.28 6.91 -5.13
N ASP A 61 5.29 5.68 -5.65
CA ASP A 61 6.11 5.33 -6.83
C ASP A 61 5.55 6.01 -8.11
N LYS A 62 6.34 6.05 -9.18
CA LYS A 62 5.99 6.63 -10.49
C LYS A 62 4.98 5.79 -11.29
N ASN A 63 3.96 5.26 -10.62
CA ASN A 63 2.88 4.50 -11.25
C ASN A 63 1.72 5.43 -11.66
N ALA A 64 1.32 5.35 -12.93
CA ALA A 64 0.22 6.14 -13.50
C ALA A 64 -1.15 5.87 -12.82
N ALA A 65 -1.30 4.76 -12.11
CA ALA A 65 -2.50 4.45 -11.35
C ALA A 65 -2.74 5.40 -10.17
N TYR A 66 -1.68 5.98 -9.58
CA TYR A 66 -1.79 6.78 -8.36
C TYR A 66 -2.36 8.18 -8.57
N PRO A 67 -1.92 8.98 -9.55
CA PRO A 67 -2.53 10.29 -9.80
C PRO A 67 -4.04 10.18 -10.03
N ILE A 68 -4.46 9.19 -10.82
CA ILE A 68 -5.88 8.91 -11.11
C ILE A 68 -6.64 8.58 -9.82
N ALA A 69 -6.08 7.72 -8.97
CA ALA A 69 -6.69 7.35 -7.70
C ALA A 69 -6.80 8.56 -6.75
N ILE A 70 -5.75 9.37 -6.63
CA ILE A 70 -5.71 10.56 -5.78
C ILE A 70 -6.72 11.62 -6.25
N GLU A 71 -6.81 11.87 -7.56
CA GLU A 71 -7.78 12.82 -8.10
C GLU A 71 -9.22 12.40 -7.78
N GLN A 72 -9.53 11.12 -7.90
CA GLN A 72 -10.84 10.59 -7.51
C GLN A 72 -11.11 10.73 -6.01
N LEU A 73 -10.08 10.59 -5.17
CA LEU A 73 -10.22 10.75 -3.72
C LEU A 73 -10.47 12.20 -3.32
N LYS A 74 -9.79 13.15 -3.98
CA LYS A 74 -10.05 14.59 -3.83
C LYS A 74 -11.49 14.93 -4.22
N LYS A 75 -11.97 14.44 -5.37
CA LYS A 75 -13.37 14.59 -5.81
C LYS A 75 -14.38 14.02 -4.80
N SER A 76 -14.01 12.96 -4.08
CA SER A 76 -14.86 12.34 -3.05
C SER A 76 -14.75 12.97 -1.67
N VAL A 77 -13.99 14.07 -1.50
CA VAL A 77 -13.76 14.80 -0.23
C VAL A 77 -13.07 13.93 0.86
N LEU A 78 -12.58 12.73 0.50
CA LEU A 78 -11.82 11.86 1.39
C LEU A 78 -10.38 12.35 1.59
N LEU A 79 -9.87 13.11 0.62
CA LEU A 79 -8.55 13.71 0.66
C LEU A 79 -8.69 15.22 0.44
N PRO A 80 -8.06 16.04 1.28
CA PRO A 80 -8.00 17.49 1.08
C PRO A 80 -7.33 17.86 -0.25
N ASP A 81 -7.78 18.97 -0.85
CA ASP A 81 -7.20 19.48 -2.10
C ASP A 81 -5.75 19.95 -1.92
N ASP A 82 -5.38 20.39 -0.71
CA ASP A 82 -4.02 20.78 -0.34
C ASP A 82 -3.07 19.58 -0.16
N CYS A 83 -3.58 18.34 -0.26
CA CYS A 83 -2.73 17.16 -0.20
C CYS A 83 -1.82 17.09 -1.44
N GLU A 84 -0.50 17.14 -1.20
CA GLU A 84 0.52 17.02 -2.25
C GLU A 84 0.84 15.56 -2.56
N LEU A 85 0.82 15.20 -3.84
CA LEU A 85 1.34 13.92 -4.32
C LEU A 85 2.80 14.09 -4.77
N ARG A 86 3.71 13.33 -4.16
CA ARG A 86 5.13 13.34 -4.53
C ARG A 86 5.55 11.98 -5.07
N GLN A 87 6.04 11.97 -6.31
CA GLN A 87 6.54 10.77 -6.98
C GLN A 87 8.07 10.69 -6.85
N VAL A 88 8.56 10.46 -5.63
CA VAL A 88 10.01 10.53 -5.33
C VAL A 88 10.56 9.13 -5.06
N LYS A 89 11.38 8.64 -5.99
CA LYS A 89 12.03 7.31 -5.92
C LYS A 89 12.90 7.12 -4.67
N TYR A 90 13.60 8.16 -4.22
CA TYR A 90 14.59 8.04 -3.15
C TYR A 90 13.99 7.97 -1.73
N LEU A 91 12.79 8.52 -1.51
CA LEU A 91 12.06 8.35 -0.25
C LEU A 91 11.52 6.92 -0.09
N ASN A 92 11.50 6.15 -1.18
CA ASN A 92 11.16 4.74 -1.14
C ASN A 92 12.31 3.87 -0.63
N ASN A 93 13.52 4.38 -0.35
CA ASN A 93 14.61 3.54 0.17
C ASN A 93 14.26 2.88 1.52
N ASN A 94 13.60 3.61 2.42
CA ASN A 94 13.09 3.04 3.68
C ASN A 94 11.99 2.00 3.41
N LEU A 95 11.11 2.29 2.45
CA LEU A 95 10.08 1.35 2.01
C LEU A 95 10.70 0.08 1.40
N GLU A 96 11.75 0.21 0.58
CA GLU A 96 12.49 -0.88 -0.04
C GLU A 96 13.25 -1.75 0.95
N GLN A 97 13.81 -1.15 2.01
CA GLN A 97 14.36 -1.93 3.12
C GLN A 97 13.27 -2.74 3.82
N ASP A 98 12.13 -2.14 4.11
CA ASP A 98 11.02 -2.82 4.77
C ASP A 98 10.37 -3.90 3.87
N HIS A 99 10.50 -3.80 2.54
CA HIS A 99 10.13 -4.91 1.64
C HIS A 99 10.91 -6.18 1.92
N ARG A 100 12.18 -6.07 2.36
CA ARG A 100 12.98 -7.25 2.73
C ARG A 100 12.43 -7.91 3.98
N PHE A 101 11.92 -7.14 4.93
CA PHE A 101 11.31 -7.67 6.15
C PHE A 101 10.03 -8.46 5.84
N ILE A 102 9.09 -7.88 5.09
CA ILE A 102 7.87 -8.59 4.68
C ILE A 102 8.20 -9.81 3.81
N LYS A 103 9.12 -9.68 2.85
CA LYS A 103 9.54 -10.84 2.04
C LYS A 103 10.15 -11.93 2.92
N ARG A 104 10.94 -11.59 3.95
CA ARG A 104 11.48 -12.55 4.93
C ARG A 104 10.42 -13.20 5.81
N LEU A 105 9.32 -12.51 6.13
CA LEU A 105 8.19 -13.11 6.85
C LEU A 105 7.42 -14.11 5.97
N VAL A 106 7.27 -13.82 4.68
CA VAL A 106 6.47 -14.65 3.76
C VAL A 106 7.28 -15.83 3.17
N LYS A 107 8.62 -15.73 3.08
CA LYS A 107 9.49 -16.74 2.46
C LYS A 107 9.58 -18.10 3.19
N PRO A 108 9.68 -18.16 4.54
CA PRO A 108 9.98 -19.40 5.27
C PRO A 108 8.85 -20.43 5.23
N GLY A 109 7.60 -20.03 4.92
CA GLY A 109 6.42 -20.89 4.94
C GLY A 109 5.97 -21.47 3.58
N MET A 110 6.82 -21.49 2.54
CA MET A 110 6.41 -21.78 1.14
C MET A 110 5.37 -20.78 0.57
N GLY A 111 5.30 -19.57 1.14
CA GLY A 111 4.27 -18.58 0.82
C GLY A 111 2.90 -18.97 1.37
N PHE A 112 1.90 -18.10 1.18
CA PHE A 112 0.55 -18.42 1.64
C PHE A 112 -0.12 -19.42 0.70
N ALA A 113 -0.76 -20.46 1.25
CA ALA A 113 -1.52 -21.45 0.49
C ALA A 113 -2.86 -20.92 -0.07
N SER A 114 -3.39 -19.84 0.52
CA SER A 114 -4.65 -19.21 0.12
C SER A 114 -4.58 -17.68 0.21
N PHE A 115 -5.22 -17.01 -0.76
CA PHE A 115 -5.31 -15.55 -0.82
C PHE A 115 -6.02 -14.97 0.42
N ASN A 116 -7.08 -15.64 0.90
CA ASN A 116 -7.84 -15.15 2.04
C ASN A 116 -7.06 -15.28 3.34
N THR A 117 -6.29 -16.36 3.50
CA THR A 117 -5.38 -16.53 4.64
C THR A 117 -4.29 -15.47 4.61
N ALA A 118 -3.65 -15.25 3.46
CA ALA A 118 -2.66 -14.20 3.27
C ALA A 118 -3.20 -12.82 3.63
N ARG A 119 -4.38 -12.47 3.10
CA ARG A 119 -5.04 -11.19 3.35
C ARG A 119 -5.34 -10.97 4.83
N ARG A 120 -5.74 -12.02 5.56
CA ARG A 120 -6.02 -11.95 7.01
C ARG A 120 -4.75 -11.76 7.81
N THR A 121 -3.71 -12.55 7.55
CA THR A 121 -2.42 -12.46 8.24
C THR A 121 -1.77 -11.10 8.00
N LEU A 122 -1.72 -10.64 6.74
CA LEU A 122 -1.11 -9.35 6.38
C LEU A 122 -1.89 -8.14 6.91
N ARG A 123 -3.18 -8.29 7.22
CA ARG A 123 -3.98 -7.22 7.84
C ARG A 123 -3.68 -7.05 9.33
N GLY A 124 -3.16 -8.09 9.99
CA GLY A 124 -2.86 -8.09 11.43
C GLY A 124 -1.39 -7.80 11.77
N LEU A 125 -0.57 -7.52 10.75
CA LEU A 125 0.79 -7.01 10.90
C LEU A 125 0.77 -5.48 10.98
#